data_AF-A0A954WEV1-F1
#
_entry.id   AF-A0A954WEV1-F1
#
_cell.length_a   1.000
_cell.length_b   1.000
_cell.length_c   1.000
_cell.angle_alpha   90.00
_cell.angle_beta   90.00
_cell.angle_gamma   90.00
#
_symmetry.space_group_name_H-M   'P 1'
#
loop_
_entity.id
_entity.type
_entity.pdbx_description
1 polymer ?
#
loop_
_entity_poly.entity_id
_entity_poly.type
_entity_poly.pdbx_seq_one_letter_code
_entity_poly.pdbx_strand_id
1 'polypeptide(L)'
;ARDELARCRAIEQRGDTVAAARAYREFLERYAESNSGAAARDRLADLASYHKRRTLLLMGRNLERAGRDEPAAQRYRELVANFPDTDEAREARERLSALSK
;
A
#
# COMPACT_ATOMS: atom_id res chain seq x y z
N ALA A 1 13.06 18.88 12.24
CA ALA A 1 13.19 17.41 12.37
C ALA A 1 12.14 16.77 13.28
N ARG A 2 12.25 16.83 14.63
CA ARG A 2 11.36 16.05 15.53
C ARG A 2 9.88 16.50 15.46
N ASP A 3 9.63 17.81 15.37
CA ASP A 3 8.27 18.37 15.26
C ASP A 3 7.62 18.14 13.89
N GLU A 4 8.41 18.12 12.80
CA GLU A 4 7.86 17.80 11.46
C GLU A 4 7.56 16.32 11.31
N LEU A 5 8.34 15.43 11.94
CA LEU A 5 8.00 14.01 11.97
C LEU A 5 6.67 13.77 12.72
N ALA A 6 6.41 14.52 13.78
CA ALA A 6 5.14 14.48 14.49
C ALA A 6 3.97 14.93 13.60
N ARG A 7 4.16 15.93 12.73
CA ARG A 7 3.15 16.32 11.73
C ARG A 7 2.87 15.22 10.71
N CYS A 8 3.90 14.54 10.21
CA CYS A 8 3.72 13.41 9.28
C CYS A 8 2.87 12.31 9.91
N ARG A 9 3.17 11.96 11.18
CA ARG A 9 2.40 10.97 11.95
C ARG A 9 0.96 11.42 12.22
N ALA A 10 0.74 12.71 12.46
CA ALA A 10 -0.61 13.24 12.66
C ALA A 10 -1.48 13.11 11.40
N ILE A 11 -0.89 13.27 10.21
CA ILE A 11 -1.59 13.06 8.93
C ILE A 11 -1.92 11.57 8.75
N GLU A 12 -0.97 10.69 9.09
CA GLU A 12 -1.17 9.24 9.06
C GLU A 12 -2.31 8.78 9.99
N GLN A 13 -2.36 9.29 11.23
CA GLN A 13 -3.44 8.97 12.18
C GLN A 13 -4.83 9.43 11.73
N ARG A 14 -4.91 10.44 10.84
CA ARG A 14 -6.18 10.86 10.23
C ARG A 14 -6.66 9.88 9.16
N GLY A 15 -5.89 8.84 8.84
CA GLY A 15 -6.24 7.78 7.90
C GLY A 15 -5.91 8.09 6.44
N ASP A 16 -5.42 9.30 6.14
CA ASP A 16 -5.01 9.68 4.78
C ASP A 16 -3.58 9.21 4.51
N THR A 17 -3.48 7.91 4.19
CA THR A 17 -2.20 7.25 3.85
C THR A 17 -1.49 7.87 2.65
N VAL A 18 -2.21 8.50 1.72
CA VAL A 18 -1.62 9.15 0.54
C VAL A 18 -1.00 10.50 0.93
N ALA A 19 -1.74 11.32 1.68
CA ALA A 19 -1.21 12.57 2.22
C ALA A 19 -0.05 12.31 3.18
N ALA A 20 -0.13 11.25 4.00
CA ALA A 20 0.95 10.84 4.88
C ALA A 20 2.21 10.46 4.07
N ALA A 21 2.08 9.63 3.03
CA ALA A 21 3.21 9.24 2.19
C ALA A 21 3.84 10.44 1.45
N ARG A 22 3.04 11.46 1.08
CA ARG A 22 3.56 12.71 0.53
C ARG A 22 4.34 13.50 1.59
N ALA A 23 3.77 13.66 2.79
CA ALA A 23 4.42 14.38 3.89
C ALA A 23 5.75 13.73 4.32
N TYR A 24 5.79 12.39 4.40
CA TYR A 24 7.03 11.66 4.69
C TYR A 24 8.08 11.82 3.57
N ARG A 25 7.67 11.90 2.29
CA ARG A 25 8.60 12.20 1.19
C ARG A 25 9.20 13.60 1.32
N GLU A 26 8.38 14.62 1.52
CA GLU A 26 8.84 16.00 1.72
C GLU A 26 9.75 16.13 2.95
N PHE A 27 9.46 15.37 4.01
CA PHE A 27 10.32 15.31 5.19
C PHE A 27 11.71 14.71 4.86
N LEU A 28 11.74 13.62 4.10
CA LEU A 28 12.98 12.95 3.73
C LEU A 28 13.85 13.78 2.79
N GLU A 29 13.27 14.63 1.95
CA GLU A 29 14.04 15.58 1.11
C GLU A 29 14.89 16.53 1.94
N ARG A 30 14.46 16.86 3.16
CA ARG A 30 15.13 17.83 4.04
C ARG A 30 15.96 17.18 5.15
N TYR A 31 15.57 15.98 5.58
CA TYR A 31 16.12 15.35 6.79
C TYR A 31 16.55 13.89 6.59
N ALA A 32 16.91 13.49 5.36
CA ALA A 32 17.29 12.13 5.02
C ALA A 32 18.31 11.51 5.99
N GLU A 33 19.40 12.20 6.31
CA GLU A 33 20.52 11.63 7.09
C GLU A 33 20.27 11.63 8.61
N SER A 34 19.15 12.19 9.08
CA SER A 34 18.83 12.22 10.50
C SER A 34 18.25 10.89 11.01
N ASN A 35 18.34 10.63 12.31
CA ASN A 35 17.62 9.52 12.96
C ASN A 35 16.10 9.59 12.71
N SER A 36 15.55 10.80 12.62
CA SER A 36 14.14 11.01 12.23
C SER A 36 13.89 10.65 10.77
N GLY A 37 14.89 10.81 9.90
CA GLY A 37 14.88 10.38 8.51
C GLY A 37 14.82 8.87 8.36
N ALA A 38 15.59 8.11 9.14
CA ALA A 38 15.49 6.64 9.15
C ALA A 38 14.05 6.19 9.48
N ALA A 39 13.48 6.68 10.59
CA ALA A 39 12.10 6.35 10.96
C ALA A 39 11.05 6.80 9.92
N ALA A 40 11.29 7.93 9.24
CA ALA A 40 10.41 8.40 8.16
C ALA A 40 10.49 7.53 6.91
N ARG A 41 11.67 6.98 6.57
CA ARG A 41 11.82 6.03 5.45
C ARG A 41 11.06 4.75 5.72
N ASP A 42 11.21 4.19 6.91
CA ASP A 42 10.51 2.95 7.29
C ASP A 42 8.99 3.14 7.17
N ARG A 43 8.46 4.27 7.69
CA ARG A 43 7.03 4.57 7.56
C ARG A 43 6.58 4.85 6.13
N LEU A 44 7.41 5.51 5.32
CA LEU A 44 7.09 5.68 3.92
C LEU A 44 7.04 4.33 3.17
N ALA A 45 7.95 3.41 3.47
CA ALA A 45 7.97 2.07 2.88
C ALA A 45 6.74 1.24 3.28
N ASP A 46 6.34 1.31 4.55
CA ASP A 46 5.11 0.67 5.05
C ASP A 46 3.87 1.21 4.33
N LEU A 47 3.74 2.55 4.25
CA LEU A 47 2.63 3.21 3.58
C LEU A 47 2.57 2.90 2.09
N ALA A 48 3.73 2.87 1.41
CA ALA A 48 3.81 2.50 0.00
C ALA A 48 3.38 1.05 -0.22
N SER A 49 3.82 0.13 0.65
CA SER A 49 3.44 -1.28 0.60
C SER A 49 1.93 -1.47 0.83
N TYR A 50 1.38 -0.79 1.85
CA TYR A 50 -0.05 -0.76 2.13
C TYR A 50 -0.87 -0.21 0.95
N HIS A 51 -0.41 0.88 0.34
CA HIS A 51 -1.10 1.47 -0.79
C HIS A 51 -1.05 0.57 -2.03
N LYS A 52 0.11 -0.04 -2.31
CA LYS A 52 0.29 -0.96 -3.44
C LYS A 52 -0.62 -2.19 -3.32
N ARG A 53 -0.66 -2.85 -2.16
CA ARG A 53 -1.49 -4.04 -1.97
C ARG A 53 -3.00 -3.73 -2.07
N ARG A 54 -3.47 -2.61 -1.50
CA ARG A 54 -4.87 -2.18 -1.67
C ARG A 54 -5.21 -1.83 -3.11
N THR A 55 -4.30 -1.17 -3.82
CA THR A 55 -4.49 -0.81 -5.22
C THR A 55 -4.61 -2.06 -6.09
N LEU A 56 -3.72 -3.05 -5.92
CA LEU A 56 -3.80 -4.32 -6.65
C LEU A 56 -5.12 -5.05 -6.40
N LEU A 57 -5.57 -5.11 -5.14
CA LEU A 57 -6.86 -5.72 -4.80
C LEU A 57 -8.03 -5.00 -5.49
N LEU A 58 -8.05 -3.66 -5.43
CA LEU A 58 -9.10 -2.86 -6.06
C LEU A 58 -9.10 -3.00 -7.58
N MET A 59 -7.92 -3.02 -8.21
CA MET A 59 -7.80 -3.27 -9.65
C MET A 59 -8.35 -4.64 -10.03
N GLY A 60 -7.99 -5.69 -9.29
CA GLY A 60 -8.54 -7.04 -9.50
C GLY A 60 -10.08 -7.04 -9.41
N ARG A 61 -10.64 -6.45 -8.34
CA ARG A 61 -12.11 -6.36 -8.15
C ARG A 61 -12.82 -5.62 -9.27
N ASN A 62 -12.23 -4.51 -9.74
CA ASN A 62 -12.82 -3.73 -10.83
C ASN A 62 -12.78 -4.47 -12.16
N LEU A 63 -11.71 -5.22 -12.43
CA LEU A 63 -11.59 -6.05 -13.63
C LEU A 63 -12.56 -7.23 -13.60
N GLU A 64 -12.67 -7.92 -12.46
CA GLU A 64 -13.66 -8.99 -12.22
C GLU A 64 -15.08 -8.48 -12.45
N ARG A 65 -15.44 -7.34 -11.85
CA ARG A 65 -16.76 -6.71 -12.06
C ARG A 65 -17.03 -6.31 -13.51
N ALA A 66 -15.98 -6.08 -14.29
CA ALA A 66 -16.08 -5.78 -15.72
C ALA A 66 -16.08 -7.04 -16.60
N GLY A 67 -16.11 -8.24 -16.03
CA GLY A 67 -16.05 -9.52 -16.74
C GLY A 67 -14.68 -9.82 -17.37
N ARG A 68 -13.63 -9.13 -16.91
CA ARG A 68 -12.25 -9.30 -17.41
C ARG A 68 -11.47 -10.21 -16.47
N ASP A 69 -11.84 -11.48 -16.47
CA ASP A 69 -11.41 -12.45 -15.46
C ASP A 69 -9.90 -12.74 -15.48
N GLU A 70 -9.30 -12.95 -16.66
CA GLU A 70 -7.85 -13.19 -16.73
C GLU A 70 -7.03 -11.97 -16.29
N PRO A 71 -7.32 -10.73 -16.76
CA PRO A 71 -6.72 -9.53 -16.20
C PRO A 71 -6.93 -9.37 -14.68
N ALA A 72 -8.10 -9.73 -14.15
CA ALA A 72 -8.37 -9.70 -12.72
C ALA A 72 -7.48 -10.68 -11.96
N ALA A 73 -7.42 -11.93 -12.44
CA ALA A 73 -6.58 -12.98 -11.91
C ALA A 73 -5.10 -12.57 -11.91
N GLN A 74 -4.61 -11.90 -12.95
CA GLN A 74 -3.25 -11.39 -13.00
C GLN A 74 -2.95 -10.42 -11.83
N ARG A 75 -3.87 -9.51 -11.51
CA ARG A 75 -3.68 -8.56 -10.38
C ARG A 75 -3.75 -9.25 -9.02
N TYR A 76 -4.64 -10.23 -8.86
CA TYR A 76 -4.69 -11.03 -7.64
C TYR A 76 -3.43 -11.88 -7.46
N ARG A 77 -2.90 -12.51 -8.52
CA ARG A 77 -1.63 -13.25 -8.46
C ARG A 77 -0.45 -12.34 -8.10
N GLU A 78 -0.39 -11.14 -8.69
CA GLU A 78 0.62 -10.13 -8.36
C GLU A 78 0.55 -9.73 -6.87
N LEU A 79 -0.66 -9.55 -6.33
CA LEU A 79 -0.89 -9.25 -4.91
C LEU A 79 -0.41 -10.39 -4.00
N VAL A 80 -0.78 -11.64 -4.30
CA VAL A 80 -0.38 -12.81 -3.50
C VAL A 80 1.13 -13.04 -3.55
N ALA A 81 1.75 -12.83 -4.71
CA ALA A 81 3.20 -13.01 -4.88
C ALA A 81 4.01 -11.98 -4.10
N ASN A 82 3.56 -10.73 -4.07
CA ASN A 82 4.30 -9.63 -3.43
C ASN A 82 3.95 -9.43 -1.94
N PHE A 83 2.76 -9.86 -1.50
CA PHE A 83 2.24 -9.59 -0.15
C PHE A 83 1.52 -10.82 0.46
N PRO A 84 2.16 -12.01 0.49
CA PRO A 84 1.47 -13.28 0.77
C PRO A 84 0.74 -13.33 2.12
N ASP A 85 1.23 -12.63 3.14
CA ASP A 85 0.76 -12.76 4.52
C ASP A 85 -0.20 -11.63 4.95
N THR A 86 -0.80 -10.92 3.98
CA THR A 86 -1.75 -9.84 4.27
C THR A 86 -3.20 -10.26 4.04
N ASP A 87 -4.14 -9.56 4.69
CA ASP A 87 -5.57 -9.77 4.50
C ASP A 87 -5.99 -9.58 3.04
N GLU A 88 -5.38 -8.61 2.35
CA GLU A 88 -5.64 -8.39 0.92
C GLU A 88 -5.22 -9.59 0.07
N ALA A 89 -4.10 -10.25 0.39
CA ALA A 89 -3.68 -11.46 -0.31
C ALA A 89 -4.54 -12.67 0.03
N ARG A 90 -5.02 -12.80 1.27
CA ARG A 90 -6.02 -13.81 1.63
C ARG A 90 -7.27 -13.67 0.77
N GLU A 91 -7.82 -12.47 0.67
CA GLU A 91 -8.97 -12.20 -0.20
C GLU A 91 -8.65 -12.47 -1.67
N ALA A 92 -7.47 -12.06 -2.16
CA ALA A 92 -7.06 -12.29 -3.54
C ALA A 92 -6.99 -13.80 -3.88
N ARG A 93 -6.58 -14.66 -2.94
CA ARG A 93 -6.61 -16.13 -3.11
C ARG A 93 -8.03 -16.65 -3.22
N GLU A 94 -8.94 -16.16 -2.38
CA GLU A 94 -10.36 -16.54 -2.44
C GLU A 94 -10.98 -16.18 -3.80
N ARG A 95 -10.67 -14.97 -4.29
CA ARG A 95 -11.12 -14.50 -5.62
C ARG A 95 -10.55 -15.32 -6.76
N LEU A 96 -9.25 -15.63 -6.72
CA LEU A 96 -8.62 -16.51 -7.72
C LEU A 96 -9.30 -17.88 -7.79
N SER A 97 -9.64 -18.46 -6.64
CA SER A 97 -10.35 -19.74 -6.61
C SER A 97 -11.78 -19.66 -7.15
N ALA A 98 -12.42 -18.48 -7.09
CA ALA A 98 -13.74 -18.27 -7.64
C ALA A 98 -13.72 -18.10 -9.17
N LEU A 99 -12.67 -17.45 -9.72
CA LEU A 99 -12.49 -17.23 -11.15
C LEU A 99 -12.08 -18.50 -11.93
N SER A 100 -11.58 -19.52 -11.24
CA SER A 100 -11.13 -20.77 -11.87
C SER A 100 -12.21 -21.87 -11.93
N LYS A 101 -13.46 -21.55 -11.59
CA LYS A 101 -14.61 -22.47 -11.60
C LYS A 101 -15.52 -22.16 -12.77
#